data_AF-A0A419JY55-F1
#
_entry.id   AF-A0A419JY55-F1
#
_cell.length_a   1.000
_cell.length_b   1.000
_cell.length_c   1.000
_cell.angle_alpha   90.00
_cell.angle_beta   90.00
_cell.angle_gamma   90.00
#
_symmetry.space_group_name_H-M   'P 1'
#
loop_
_entity.id
_entity.type
_entity.pdbx_description
1 polymer ?
#
loop_
_entity_poly.entity_id
_entity_poly.type
_entity_poly.pdbx_seq_one_letter_code
_entity_poly.pdbx_strand_id
1 'polypeptide(L)'
;MPKTIFDPGKRIKALEEVIYPSILYSFWRTEEKIRTMYRHKIQLEKTLELVEDAENRAELYRRLEDIYDDYVTRFGFAPVERRKCEAEVKKEQEDMHAHTLETTESPEVVSISTRWMKAHVDMILAQAIKKTYTQQAWKEQLQNDLSHIERKLMREPDSQLKADVVACIARVRELLISE
;
A
#
# COMPACT_ATOMS: atom_id res chain seq x y z
N MET A 1 -15.30 16.63 11.53
CA MET A 1 -14.90 15.32 10.97
C MET A 1 -13.52 15.00 11.51
N PRO A 2 -13.26 13.84 12.14
CA PRO A 2 -11.90 13.52 12.53
C PRO A 2 -11.11 13.22 11.26
N LYS A 3 -10.19 14.11 10.89
CA LYS A 3 -9.08 13.75 10.00
C LYS A 3 -8.43 12.53 10.66
N THR A 4 -8.47 11.36 10.05
CA THR A 4 -7.59 10.27 10.43
C THR A 4 -6.18 10.83 10.23
N ILE A 5 -5.54 11.26 11.32
CA ILE A 5 -4.22 11.87 11.27
C ILE A 5 -3.30 10.76 10.79
N PHE A 6 -2.95 10.81 9.52
CA PHE A 6 -1.85 10.04 8.98
C PHE A 6 -0.62 10.50 9.75
N ASP A 7 -0.17 9.68 10.69
CA ASP A 7 0.98 9.95 11.55
C ASP A 7 2.19 9.27 10.91
N PRO A 8 3.09 10.03 10.27
CA PRO A 8 4.23 9.45 9.56
C PRO A 8 5.17 8.69 10.51
N GLY A 9 5.25 9.10 11.78
CA GLY A 9 6.03 8.40 12.81
C GLY A 9 5.48 6.99 13.09
N LYS A 10 4.16 6.85 13.22
CA LYS A 10 3.52 5.52 13.32
C LYS A 10 3.75 4.67 12.07
N ARG A 11 3.78 5.30 10.89
CA ARG A 11 4.02 4.58 9.63
C ARG A 11 5.45 4.10 9.50
N ILE A 12 6.44 4.90 9.89
CA ILE A 12 7.85 4.49 9.99
C ILE A 12 7.99 3.33 10.96
N LYS A 13 7.38 3.43 12.15
CA LYS A 13 7.39 2.35 13.14
C LYS A 13 6.79 1.05 12.59
N ALA A 14 5.71 1.13 11.83
CA ALA A 14 5.12 -0.04 11.17
C ALA A 14 6.03 -0.63 10.07
N LEU A 15 6.81 0.20 9.36
CA LEU A 15 7.81 -0.30 8.40
C LEU A 15 8.89 -1.10 9.13
N GLU A 16 9.40 -0.54 10.22
CA GLU A 16 10.47 -1.11 11.05
C GLU A 16 10.07 -2.44 11.71
N GLU A 17 8.90 -2.47 12.35
CA GLU A 17 8.50 -3.58 13.23
C GLU A 17 7.69 -4.68 12.53
N VAL A 18 7.07 -4.38 11.39
CA VAL A 18 6.11 -5.29 10.75
C VAL A 18 6.41 -5.52 9.28
N ILE A 19 6.42 -4.46 8.47
CA ILE A 19 6.41 -4.60 7.01
C ILE A 19 7.76 -5.10 6.49
N TYR A 20 8.86 -4.42 6.84
CA TYR A 20 10.19 -4.82 6.36
C TYR A 20 10.65 -6.17 6.92
N PRO A 21 10.41 -6.54 8.20
CA PRO A 21 10.60 -7.91 8.66
C PRO A 21 9.82 -8.94 7.83
N SER A 22 8.54 -8.66 7.54
CA SER A 22 7.71 -9.57 6.76
C SER A 22 8.23 -9.76 5.33
N ILE A 23 8.76 -8.70 4.72
CA ILE A 23 9.41 -8.76 3.40
C ILE A 23 10.72 -9.55 3.50
N LEU A 24 11.51 -9.33 4.55
CA LEU A 24 12.77 -10.05 4.79
C LEU A 24 12.55 -11.57 4.79
N TYR A 25 11.55 -12.04 5.53
CA TYR A 25 11.23 -13.46 5.67
C TYR A 25 10.31 -14.03 4.59
N SER A 26 9.90 -13.25 3.58
CA SER A 26 9.03 -13.76 2.51
C SER A 26 9.79 -14.64 1.50
N PHE A 27 9.05 -15.45 0.74
CA PHE A 27 9.58 -16.30 -0.34
C PHE A 27 9.83 -15.55 -1.66
N TRP A 28 9.70 -14.22 -1.67
CA TRP A 28 9.92 -13.43 -2.88
C TRP A 28 11.36 -13.47 -3.34
N ARG A 29 11.56 -13.23 -4.63
CA ARG A 29 12.91 -13.03 -5.17
C ARG A 29 13.51 -11.78 -4.55
N THR A 30 14.82 -11.78 -4.34
CA THR A 30 15.55 -10.68 -3.69
C THR A 30 15.28 -9.33 -4.39
N GLU A 31 15.22 -9.32 -5.72
CA GLU A 31 14.87 -8.15 -6.53
C GLU A 31 13.45 -7.62 -6.22
N GLU A 32 12.46 -8.51 -6.06
CA GLU A 32 11.09 -8.11 -5.73
C GLU A 32 10.99 -7.52 -4.31
N LYS A 33 11.82 -8.01 -3.39
CA LYS A 33 11.90 -7.49 -2.02
C LYS A 33 12.40 -6.06 -1.99
N ILE A 34 13.55 -5.76 -2.62
CA ILE A 34 14.11 -4.40 -2.65
C ILE A 34 13.17 -3.42 -3.36
N ARG A 35 12.56 -3.85 -4.48
CA ARG A 35 11.58 -3.04 -5.21
C ARG A 35 10.37 -2.70 -4.33
N THR A 36 9.85 -3.69 -3.59
CA THR A 36 8.70 -3.46 -2.70
C THR A 36 9.05 -2.54 -1.54
N MET A 37 10.21 -2.73 -0.92
CA MET A 37 10.68 -1.85 0.15
C MET A 37 10.84 -0.41 -0.32
N TYR A 38 11.42 -0.21 -1.51
CA TYR A 38 11.63 1.12 -2.06
C TYR A 38 10.33 1.81 -2.46
N ARG A 39 9.33 1.06 -2.96
CA ARG A 39 7.97 1.59 -3.17
C ARG A 39 7.37 2.13 -1.88
N HIS A 40 7.54 1.42 -0.76
CA HIS A 40 7.08 1.90 0.55
C HIS A 40 7.83 3.15 1.01
N LYS A 41 9.14 3.21 0.76
CA LYS A 41 9.97 4.38 1.05
C LYS A 41 9.46 5.62 0.30
N ILE A 42 9.38 5.58 -1.03
CA ILE A 42 8.91 6.74 -1.83
C ILE A 42 7.52 7.20 -1.40
N GLN A 43 6.61 6.25 -1.16
CA GLN A 43 5.25 6.61 -0.75
C GLN A 43 5.24 7.38 0.57
N LEU A 44 6.11 7.00 1.51
CA LEU A 44 6.24 7.66 2.80
C LEU A 44 6.98 8.99 2.67
N GLU A 45 8.01 9.09 1.84
CA GLU A 45 8.70 10.36 1.55
C GLU A 45 7.72 11.43 1.08
N LYS A 46 6.82 11.11 0.14
CA LYS A 46 5.75 12.02 -0.33
C LYS A 46 4.84 12.50 0.80
N THR A 47 4.61 11.67 1.81
CA THR A 47 3.79 12.06 2.97
C THR A 47 4.58 12.85 4.01
N LEU A 48 5.90 12.66 4.08
CA LEU A 48 6.78 13.45 4.96
C LEU A 48 6.91 14.89 4.47
N GLU A 49 6.82 15.14 3.16
CA GLU A 49 6.74 16.50 2.60
C GLU A 49 5.59 17.33 3.18
N LEU A 50 4.52 16.68 3.66
CA LEU A 50 3.35 17.33 4.26
C LEU A 50 3.53 17.67 5.75
N VAL A 51 4.64 17.26 6.38
CA VAL A 51 4.94 17.60 7.77
C VAL A 51 5.46 19.04 7.81
N GLU A 52 4.75 19.95 8.49
CA GLU A 52 5.09 21.37 8.54
C GLU A 52 6.37 21.65 9.35
N ASP A 53 6.54 20.96 10.47
CA ASP A 53 7.73 21.06 11.33
C ASP A 53 8.97 20.51 10.62
N ALA A 54 9.91 21.40 10.30
CA ALA A 54 11.12 21.06 9.54
C ALA A 54 12.08 20.15 10.32
N GLU A 55 12.18 20.30 11.63
CA GLU A 55 13.08 19.52 12.47
C GLU A 55 12.55 18.09 12.63
N ASN A 56 11.26 17.97 12.96
CA ASN A 56 10.57 16.68 13.02
C ASN A 56 10.57 15.98 11.65
N ARG A 57 10.32 16.71 10.57
CA ARG A 57 10.40 16.17 9.20
C ARG A 57 11.79 15.61 8.88
N ALA A 58 12.85 16.35 9.22
CA ALA A 58 14.23 15.90 8.99
C ALA A 58 14.58 14.65 9.82
N GLU A 59 14.12 14.58 11.07
CA GLU A 59 14.28 13.39 11.91
C GLU A 59 13.58 12.17 11.29
N LEU A 60 12.33 12.33 10.84
CA LEU A 60 11.55 11.27 10.21
C LEU A 60 12.19 10.78 8.90
N TYR A 61 12.71 11.68 8.06
CA TYR A 61 13.47 11.29 6.86
C TYR A 61 14.70 10.47 7.21
N ARG A 62 15.49 10.91 8.19
CA ARG A 62 16.70 10.19 8.63
C ARG A 62 16.35 8.79 9.10
N ARG A 63 15.33 8.67 9.95
CA ARG A 63 14.89 7.38 10.48
C ARG A 63 14.39 6.45 9.36
N LEU A 64 13.64 6.98 8.39
CA LEU A 64 13.20 6.22 7.23
C LEU A 64 14.38 5.68 6.40
N GLU A 65 15.39 6.51 6.17
CA GLU A 65 16.61 6.10 5.47
C GLU A 65 17.40 5.05 6.23
N ASP A 66 17.63 5.26 7.52
CA ASP A 66 18.37 4.31 8.37
C ASP A 66 17.72 2.92 8.35
N ILE A 67 16.37 2.86 8.45
CA ILE A 67 15.62 1.62 8.36
C ILE A 67 15.77 0.99 6.97
N TYR A 68 15.59 1.77 5.90
CA TYR A 68 15.72 1.24 4.55
C TYR A 68 17.14 0.69 4.28
N ASP A 69 18.16 1.40 4.71
CA ASP A 69 19.57 1.03 4.57
C ASP A 69 19.92 -0.25 5.32
N ASP A 70 19.46 -0.40 6.57
CA ASP A 70 19.68 -1.62 7.37
C ASP A 70 19.12 -2.84 6.63
N TYR A 71 17.87 -2.77 6.19
CA TYR A 71 17.24 -3.92 5.54
C TYR A 71 17.80 -4.21 4.16
N VAL A 72 18.11 -3.20 3.33
CA VAL A 72 18.74 -3.45 2.02
C VAL A 72 20.13 -4.07 2.18
N THR A 73 20.88 -3.64 3.20
CA THR A 73 22.17 -4.24 3.53
C THR A 73 22.02 -5.72 3.92
N ARG A 74 20.99 -6.07 4.70
CA ARG A 74 20.69 -7.48 5.06
C ARG A 74 20.38 -8.37 3.85
N PHE A 75 19.92 -7.82 2.74
CA PHE A 75 19.72 -8.57 1.49
C PHE A 75 21.00 -8.76 0.67
N GLY A 76 22.10 -8.08 1.02
CA GLY A 76 23.38 -8.22 0.33
C GLY A 76 23.45 -7.58 -1.06
N PHE A 77 22.59 -6.60 -1.35
CA PHE A 77 22.65 -5.88 -2.61
C PHE A 77 23.91 -5.03 -2.73
N ALA A 78 24.55 -5.07 -3.90
CA ALA A 78 25.61 -4.11 -4.20
C ALA A 78 25.00 -2.68 -4.30
N PRO A 79 25.73 -1.63 -3.88
CA PRO A 79 25.25 -0.24 -3.97
C PRO A 79 24.79 0.17 -5.38
N VAL A 80 25.41 -0.40 -6.42
CA VAL A 80 25.05 -0.13 -7.82
C VAL A 80 23.70 -0.74 -8.19
N GLU A 81 23.42 -1.96 -7.74
CA GLU A 81 22.16 -2.67 -8.00
C GLU A 81 21.00 -1.98 -7.28
N ARG A 82 21.24 -1.55 -6.04
CA ARG A 82 20.31 -0.72 -5.27
C ARG A 82 19.94 0.53 -6.06
N ARG A 83 20.91 1.36 -6.45
CA ARG A 83 20.65 2.61 -7.18
C ARG A 83 19.90 2.39 -8.49
N LYS A 84 20.22 1.31 -9.21
CA LYS A 84 19.51 0.94 -10.44
C LYS A 84 18.04 0.62 -10.17
N CYS A 85 17.79 -0.24 -9.19
CA CYS A 85 16.43 -0.61 -8.77
C CYS A 85 15.64 0.62 -8.29
N GLU A 86 16.27 1.50 -7.51
CA GLU A 86 15.67 2.74 -7.03
C GLU A 86 15.27 3.65 -8.20
N ALA A 87 16.16 3.84 -9.17
CA ALA A 87 15.87 4.65 -10.35
C ALA A 87 14.71 4.08 -11.19
N GLU A 88 14.68 2.77 -11.41
CA GLU A 88 13.62 2.10 -12.17
C GLU A 88 12.26 2.23 -11.49
N VAL A 89 12.19 1.98 -10.19
CA VAL A 89 10.93 2.08 -9.43
C VAL A 89 10.45 3.53 -9.34
N LYS A 90 11.37 4.49 -9.23
CA LYS A 90 11.03 5.92 -9.24
C LYS A 90 10.40 6.30 -10.59
N LYS A 91 11.03 5.89 -11.70
CA LYS A 91 10.50 6.11 -13.04
C LYS A 91 9.13 5.45 -13.23
N GLU A 92 8.93 4.22 -12.76
CA GLU A 92 7.62 3.55 -12.79
C GLU A 92 6.53 4.36 -12.09
N GLN A 93 6.85 4.96 -10.93
CA GLN A 93 5.88 5.81 -10.23
C GLN A 93 5.60 7.10 -10.99
N GLU A 94 6.63 7.73 -11.55
CA GLU A 94 6.49 8.94 -12.38
C GLU A 94 5.64 8.67 -13.62
N ASP A 95 5.89 7.58 -14.34
CA ASP A 95 5.14 7.17 -15.53
C ASP A 95 3.66 6.87 -15.18
N MET A 96 3.39 6.20 -14.05
CA MET A 96 2.02 6.01 -13.56
C MET A 96 1.32 7.34 -13.25
N HIS A 97 2.03 8.30 -12.64
CA HIS A 97 1.47 9.62 -12.32
C HIS A 97 1.24 10.47 -13.59
N ALA A 98 2.13 10.40 -14.57
CA ALA A 98 1.99 11.08 -15.86
C ALA A 98 0.79 10.56 -16.66
N HIS A 99 0.62 9.24 -16.75
CA HIS A 99 -0.57 8.66 -17.38
C HIS A 99 -1.86 8.95 -16.62
N THR A 100 -1.80 9.17 -15.31
CA THR A 100 -2.97 9.62 -14.53
C THR A 100 -3.38 11.05 -14.88
N LEU A 101 -2.45 11.90 -15.33
CA LEU A 101 -2.70 13.30 -15.70
C LEU A 101 -3.09 13.46 -17.18
N GLU A 102 -2.63 12.58 -18.07
CA GLU A 102 -3.00 12.60 -19.51
C GLU A 102 -4.38 11.98 -19.77
N THR A 103 -4.88 11.13 -18.86
CA THR A 103 -6.15 10.40 -19.05
C THR A 103 -7.36 11.18 -18.50
N THR A 104 -7.42 12.50 -18.74
CA THR A 104 -8.58 13.33 -18.36
C THR A 104 -9.60 13.50 -19.50
N GLU A 105 -9.32 12.94 -20.69
CA GLU A 105 -10.22 12.98 -21.85
C GLU A 105 -10.26 11.62 -22.58
N SER A 106 -10.85 10.59 -21.97
CA SER A 106 -11.38 9.45 -22.74
C SER A 106 -12.44 8.67 -21.94
N PRO A 107 -13.62 8.33 -22.51
CA PRO A 107 -14.70 7.65 -21.80
C PRO A 107 -14.47 6.16 -21.53
N GLU A 108 -13.38 5.55 -22.02
CA GLU A 108 -13.18 4.09 -21.96
C GLU A 108 -12.34 3.60 -20.77
N VAL A 109 -12.13 4.43 -19.76
CA VAL A 109 -11.33 4.06 -18.60
C VAL A 109 -12.20 3.41 -17.55
N VAL A 110 -12.17 2.08 -17.48
CA VAL A 110 -12.41 1.40 -16.20
C VAL A 110 -11.40 1.96 -15.21
N SER A 111 -11.90 2.84 -14.36
CA SER A 111 -11.16 3.73 -13.47
C SER A 111 -10.02 2.99 -12.78
N ILE A 112 -8.80 3.53 -12.85
CA ILE A 112 -7.62 3.03 -12.14
C ILE A 112 -7.94 2.83 -10.65
N SER A 113 -8.84 3.68 -10.11
CA SER A 113 -9.45 3.55 -8.79
C SER A 113 -10.11 2.18 -8.57
N THR A 114 -10.96 1.72 -9.49
CA THR A 114 -11.66 0.43 -9.42
C THR A 114 -10.70 -0.76 -9.48
N ARG A 115 -9.63 -0.67 -10.28
CA ARG A 115 -8.57 -1.70 -10.30
C ARG A 115 -7.81 -1.78 -8.98
N TRP A 116 -7.46 -0.62 -8.40
CA TRP A 116 -6.83 -0.58 -7.08
C TRP A 116 -7.76 -1.09 -5.98
N MET A 117 -9.04 -0.71 -6.01
CA MET A 117 -10.06 -1.23 -5.09
C MET A 117 -10.19 -2.74 -5.19
N LYS A 118 -10.16 -3.30 -6.41
CA LYS A 118 -10.16 -4.75 -6.60
C LYS A 118 -8.95 -5.43 -5.97
N ALA A 119 -7.74 -4.94 -6.25
CA ALA A 119 -6.52 -5.52 -5.67
C ALA A 119 -6.54 -5.46 -4.13
N HIS A 120 -7.08 -4.38 -3.56
CA HIS A 120 -7.22 -4.24 -2.11
C HIS A 120 -8.22 -5.25 -1.53
N VAL A 121 -9.39 -5.43 -2.15
CA VAL A 121 -10.37 -6.43 -1.71
C VAL A 121 -9.83 -7.86 -1.88
N ASP A 122 -9.12 -8.16 -2.96
CA ASP A 122 -8.48 -9.47 -3.18
C ASP A 122 -7.45 -9.79 -2.09
N MET A 123 -6.66 -8.80 -1.66
CA MET A 123 -5.72 -8.96 -0.54
C MET A 123 -6.46 -9.27 0.77
N ILE A 124 -7.51 -8.52 1.09
CA ILE A 124 -8.33 -8.74 2.29
C ILE A 124 -8.94 -10.14 2.25
N LEU A 125 -9.46 -10.56 1.09
CA LEU A 125 -10.01 -11.90 0.88
C LEU A 125 -8.97 -13.00 1.13
N ALA A 126 -7.75 -12.84 0.60
CA ALA A 126 -6.68 -13.79 0.82
C ALA A 126 -6.29 -13.91 2.30
N GLN A 127 -6.32 -12.80 3.04
CA GLN A 127 -6.04 -12.80 4.47
C GLN A 127 -7.20 -13.41 5.28
N ALA A 128 -8.46 -13.16 4.91
CA ALA A 128 -9.64 -13.77 5.52
C ALA A 128 -9.64 -15.30 5.34
N ILE A 129 -9.33 -15.80 4.13
CA ILE A 129 -9.21 -17.24 3.84
C ILE A 129 -8.11 -17.90 4.70
N LYS A 130 -7.00 -17.20 4.92
CA LYS A 130 -5.87 -17.71 5.71
C LYS A 130 -6.11 -17.68 7.23
N LYS A 131 -7.27 -17.21 7.69
CA LYS A 131 -7.63 -17.06 9.11
C LYS A 131 -6.57 -16.32 9.93
N THR A 132 -5.87 -15.37 9.32
CA THR A 132 -4.81 -14.59 10.00
C THR A 132 -5.37 -13.56 11.00
N TYR A 133 -6.69 -13.55 11.23
CA TYR A 133 -7.41 -12.59 12.06
C TYR A 133 -8.11 -13.27 13.23
N THR A 134 -7.33 -13.77 14.19
CA THR A 134 -7.87 -14.33 15.44
C THR A 134 -8.26 -13.26 16.47
N GLN A 135 -8.00 -11.98 16.21
CA GLN A 135 -8.27 -10.87 17.12
C GLN A 135 -9.47 -10.03 16.66
N GLN A 136 -10.41 -9.78 17.58
CA GLN A 136 -11.65 -9.02 17.32
C GLN A 136 -11.38 -7.61 16.75
N ALA A 137 -10.37 -6.91 17.24
CA ALA A 137 -10.00 -5.57 16.78
C ALA A 137 -9.61 -5.53 15.28
N TRP A 138 -9.06 -6.64 14.75
CA TRP A 138 -8.73 -6.74 13.34
C TRP A 138 -9.96 -6.97 12.46
N LYS A 139 -10.94 -7.75 12.94
CA LYS A 139 -12.21 -7.94 12.22
C LYS A 139 -12.95 -6.61 12.01
N GLU A 140 -12.99 -5.77 13.04
CA GLU A 140 -13.60 -4.43 12.98
C GLU A 140 -12.88 -3.49 11.99
N GLN A 141 -11.54 -3.52 11.98
CA GLN A 141 -10.74 -2.72 11.04
C GLN A 141 -11.02 -3.11 9.58
N LEU A 142 -11.08 -4.42 9.29
CA LEU A 142 -11.37 -4.91 7.94
C LEU A 142 -12.79 -4.54 7.48
N GLN A 143 -13.77 -4.62 8.39
CA GLN A 143 -15.14 -4.17 8.08
C GLN A 143 -15.17 -2.68 7.73
N ASN A 144 -14.44 -1.84 8.48
CA ASN A 144 -14.32 -0.41 8.19
C ASN A 144 -13.67 -0.15 6.83
N ASP A 145 -12.61 -0.90 6.49
CA ASP A 145 -11.91 -0.80 5.21
C ASP A 145 -12.82 -1.20 4.04
N LEU A 146 -13.57 -2.30 4.16
CA LEU A 146 -14.55 -2.72 3.15
C LEU A 146 -15.66 -1.68 2.96
N SER A 147 -16.22 -1.13 4.05
CA SER A 147 -17.23 -0.07 3.99
C SER A 147 -16.71 1.24 3.41
N HIS A 148 -15.40 1.52 3.52
CA HIS A 148 -14.76 2.65 2.84
C HIS A 148 -14.61 2.39 1.34
N ILE A 149 -14.21 1.18 0.96
CA ILE A 149 -14.08 0.77 -0.44
C ILE A 149 -15.45 0.82 -1.13
N GLU A 150 -16.52 0.28 -0.52
CA GLU A 150 -17.88 0.35 -1.09
C GLU A 150 -18.34 1.78 -1.33
N ARG A 151 -18.12 2.69 -0.36
CA ARG A 151 -18.50 4.10 -0.51
C ARG A 151 -17.77 4.79 -1.66
N LYS A 152 -16.52 4.41 -1.92
CA LYS A 152 -15.78 4.89 -3.09
C LYS A 152 -16.30 4.26 -4.38
N LEU A 153 -16.56 2.96 -4.36
CA LEU A 153 -17.06 2.20 -5.50
C LEU A 153 -18.43 2.69 -5.99
N MET A 154 -19.29 3.19 -5.10
CA MET A 154 -20.57 3.83 -5.45
C MET A 154 -20.42 5.08 -6.33
N ARG A 155 -19.25 5.73 -6.31
CA ARG A 155 -18.95 6.92 -7.13
C ARG A 155 -18.34 6.56 -8.50
N GLU A 156 -17.98 5.29 -8.69
CA GLU A 156 -17.43 4.80 -9.96
C GLU A 156 -18.57 4.44 -10.93
N PRO A 157 -18.35 4.60 -12.25
CA PRO A 157 -19.30 4.19 -13.26
C PRO A 157 -19.55 2.67 -13.21
N ASP A 158 -20.75 2.27 -13.61
CA ASP A 158 -21.11 0.87 -13.67
C ASP A 158 -20.26 0.14 -14.71
N SER A 159 -19.64 -0.95 -14.26
CA SER A 159 -18.72 -1.77 -15.06
C SER A 159 -18.69 -3.19 -14.51
N GLN A 160 -18.29 -4.15 -15.34
CA GLN A 160 -18.10 -5.53 -14.88
C GLN A 160 -17.09 -5.59 -13.72
N LEU A 161 -16.03 -4.79 -13.78
CA LEU A 161 -15.03 -4.73 -12.71
C LEU A 161 -15.64 -4.25 -11.38
N LYS A 162 -16.52 -3.26 -11.42
CA LYS A 162 -17.26 -2.81 -10.23
C LYS A 162 -18.12 -3.93 -9.65
N ALA A 163 -18.84 -4.67 -10.51
CA ALA A 163 -19.63 -5.82 -10.08
C ALA A 163 -18.76 -6.92 -9.42
N ASP A 164 -17.58 -7.20 -10.00
CA ASP A 164 -16.63 -8.18 -9.46
C ASP A 164 -16.09 -7.77 -8.07
N VAL A 165 -15.83 -6.47 -7.88
CA VAL A 165 -15.41 -5.92 -6.59
C VAL A 165 -16.53 -6.07 -5.56
N VAL A 166 -17.78 -5.74 -5.91
CA VAL A 166 -18.94 -5.92 -5.02
C VAL A 166 -19.09 -7.39 -4.61
N ALA A 167 -19.00 -8.32 -5.57
CA ALA A 167 -19.09 -9.75 -5.28
C ALA A 167 -17.96 -10.23 -4.35
N CYS A 168 -16.73 -9.73 -4.55
CA CYS A 168 -15.62 -10.05 -3.65
C CYS A 168 -15.85 -9.50 -2.23
N ILE A 169 -16.35 -8.28 -2.08
CA ILE A 169 -16.67 -7.70 -0.76
C ILE A 169 -17.71 -8.54 -0.03
N ALA A 170 -18.77 -8.98 -0.73
CA ALA A 170 -19.78 -9.88 -0.15
C ALA A 170 -19.16 -11.19 0.36
N ARG A 171 -18.30 -11.81 -0.45
CA ARG A 171 -17.59 -13.04 -0.08
C ARG A 171 -16.66 -12.87 1.12
N VAL A 172 -15.97 -11.73 1.23
CA VAL A 172 -15.15 -11.42 2.41
C VAL A 172 -16.01 -11.33 3.66
N ARG A 173 -17.17 -10.66 3.58
CA ARG A 173 -18.08 -10.53 4.72
C ARG A 173 -18.65 -11.87 5.16
N GLU A 174 -19.04 -12.73 4.22
CA GLU A 174 -19.48 -14.09 4.52
C GLU A 174 -18.41 -14.85 5.33
N LEU A 175 -17.14 -14.78 4.90
CA LEU A 175 -16.02 -15.42 5.59
C LEU A 175 -15.74 -14.84 6.99
N LEU A 176 -16.01 -13.54 7.19
CA LEU A 176 -15.84 -12.90 8.50
C LEU A 176 -16.98 -13.21 9.49
N ILE A 177 -18.17 -13.56 8.98
CA ILE A 177 -19.37 -13.91 9.77
C ILE A 177 -19.45 -15.41 10.06
N SER A 178 -18.90 -16.26 9.19
CA SER A 178 -18.95 -17.73 9.32
C SER A 178 -17.92 -18.34 10.28
N GLU A 179 -17.35 -17.51 11.18
CA GLU A 179 -16.49 -17.92 12.31
C GLU A 179 -17.15 -17.68 13.66
#